data_AF-A0A656JR73-F1
#
_entry.id   AF-A0A656JR73-F1
#
_cell.length_a   1.000
_cell.length_b   1.000
_cell.length_c   1.000
_cell.angle_alpha   90.00
_cell.angle_beta   90.00
_cell.angle_gamma   90.00
#
_symmetry.space_group_name_H-M   'P 1'
#
loop_
_entity.id
_entity.type
_entity.pdbx_description
1 polymer ?
#
loop_
_entity_poly.entity_id
_entity_poly.type
_entity_poly.pdbx_seq_one_letter_code
_entity_poly.pdbx_strand_id
1 'polypeptide(L)' 'AETVALARDLLLVEQSGVRAHFSQLTSARGAALIAQAQARGLPVTADVALYQLILTDEALIDFSSLYHVQ' A
#
# COMPACT_ATOMS: atom_id res chain seq x y z
N ALA A 1 -12.02 0.48 -3.04
CA ALA A 1 -11.97 -0.93 -2.60
C ALA A 1 -10.79 -1.19 -1.66
N GLU A 2 -9.55 -0.87 -2.04
CA GLU A 2 -8.31 -1.04 -1.23
C GLU A 2 -8.43 -0.55 0.21
N THR A 3 -8.79 0.73 0.42
CA THR A 3 -8.78 1.31 1.78
C THR A 3 -9.80 0.69 2.75
N VAL A 4 -10.92 0.17 2.24
CA VAL A 4 -11.93 -0.50 3.07
C VAL A 4 -11.42 -1.88 3.51
N ALA A 5 -10.80 -2.63 2.60
CA ALA A 5 -10.15 -3.89 2.92
C ALA A 5 -9.02 -3.67 3.93
N LEU A 6 -8.16 -2.67 3.69
CA LEU A 6 -7.07 -2.32 4.60
C LEU A 6 -7.57 -1.97 6.01
N ALA A 7 -8.60 -1.14 6.12
CA ALA A 7 -9.17 -0.77 7.42
C ALA A 7 -9.74 -1.99 8.17
N ARG A 8 -10.42 -2.90 7.46
CA ARG A 8 -10.93 -4.15 8.04
C ARG A 8 -9.78 -5.03 8.55
N ASP A 9 -8.74 -5.22 7.75
CA ASP A 9 -7.64 -6.11 8.08
C ASP A 9 -6.79 -5.56 9.24
N LEU A 10 -6.64 -4.22 9.34
CA LEU A 10 -6.03 -3.57 10.50
C LEU A 10 -6.81 -3.82 11.80
N LEU A 11 -8.15 -3.85 11.75
CA LEU A 11 -8.96 -4.22 12.92
C LEU A 11 -8.74 -5.68 13.33
N LEU A 12 -8.59 -6.58 12.35
CA LEU A 12 -8.28 -7.99 12.63
C LEU A 12 -6.89 -8.14 13.26
N VAL A 13 -5.90 -7.38 12.79
CA VAL A 13 -4.56 -7.34 13.37
C VAL A 13 -4.61 -6.86 14.82
N GLU A 14 -5.36 -5.80 15.10
CA GLU A 14 -5.53 -5.29 16.46
C GLU A 14 -6.17 -6.33 17.39
N GLN A 15 -7.22 -7.01 16.94
CA GLN A 15 -7.91 -8.00 17.77
C GLN A 15 -7.09 -9.28 17.99
N SER A 16 -6.32 -9.70 16.99
CA SER A 16 -5.57 -10.97 17.03
C SER A 16 -4.13 -10.81 17.54
N GLY A 17 -3.56 -9.61 17.50
CA GLY A 17 -2.16 -9.34 17.85
C GLY A 17 -1.14 -9.92 16.87
N VAL A 18 -1.57 -10.44 15.71
CA VAL A 18 -0.65 -11.01 14.72
C VAL A 18 0.18 -9.92 14.05
N ARG A 19 1.38 -10.29 13.60
CA ARG A 19 2.17 -9.40 12.74
C ARG A 19 1.66 -9.49 11.31
N ALA A 20 1.48 -8.36 10.65
CA ALA A 20 1.00 -8.31 9.27
C ALA A 20 1.87 -7.42 8.39
N HIS A 21 1.94 -7.81 7.11
CA HIS A 21 2.61 -7.04 6.07
C HIS A 21 1.61 -6.78 4.93
N PHE A 22 1.50 -5.52 4.52
CA PHE A 22 0.61 -5.07 3.45
C PHE A 22 1.43 -4.68 2.22
N SER A 23 1.41 -5.54 1.20
CA SER A 23 2.21 -5.31 0.00
C SER A 23 1.51 -4.43 -1.02
N GLN A 24 2.32 -3.76 -1.85
CA GLN A 24 1.91 -3.01 -3.02
C GLN A 24 0.84 -1.94 -2.75
N LEU A 25 1.04 -1.10 -1.73
CA LEU A 25 0.15 0.04 -1.50
C LEU A 25 0.10 0.96 -2.72
N THR A 26 -1.10 1.34 -3.13
CA THR A 26 -1.32 2.16 -4.34
C THR A 26 -1.88 3.54 -4.05
N SER A 27 -2.30 3.82 -2.81
CA SER A 27 -2.94 5.09 -2.46
C SER A 27 -2.31 5.79 -1.26
N ALA A 28 -2.25 7.13 -1.34
CA ALA A 28 -1.82 7.99 -0.24
C ALA A 28 -2.65 7.76 1.04
N ARG A 29 -3.96 7.51 0.88
CA ARG A 29 -4.84 7.21 2.01
C ARG A 29 -4.52 5.85 2.64
N GLY A 30 -4.13 4.84 1.85
CA GLY A 30 -3.65 3.56 2.36
C GLY A 30 -2.37 3.73 3.19
N ALA A 31 -1.40 4.48 2.68
CA ALA A 31 -0.17 4.81 3.41
C ALA A 31 -0.45 5.54 4.74
N ALA A 32 -1.38 6.49 4.74
CA ALA A 32 -1.79 7.19 5.96
C ALA A 32 -2.41 6.26 7.01
N LEU A 33 -3.22 5.28 6.60
CA LEU A 33 -3.78 4.29 7.53
C LEU A 33 -2.71 3.39 8.15
N ILE A 34 -1.73 2.94 7.37
CA ILE A 34 -0.60 2.18 7.90
C ILE A 34 0.19 3.01 8.91
N ALA A 35 0.51 4.27 8.58
CA ALA A 35 1.23 5.16 9.48
C ALA A 35 0.47 5.37 10.81
N GLN A 36 -0.85 5.54 10.76
CA GLN A 36 -1.69 5.65 11.95
C GLN A 36 -1.71 4.36 12.78
N ALA A 37 -1.78 3.19 12.14
CA ALA A 37 -1.71 1.90 12.82
C ALA A 37 -0.35 1.69 13.52
N GLN A 38 0.75 2.03 12.84
CA GLN A 38 2.10 1.99 13.41
C GLN A 38 2.26 2.94 14.60
N ALA A 39 1.73 4.16 14.50
CA ALA A 39 1.73 5.13 15.60
C ALA A 39 0.95 4.64 16.84
N ARG A 40 -0.06 3.80 16.63
CA ARG A 40 -0.81 3.11 17.70
C ARG A 40 -0.09 1.87 18.24
N GLY A 41 1.06 1.52 17.71
CA GLY A 41 1.86 0.37 18.14
C GLY A 41 1.41 -0.97 17.55
N LEU A 42 0.55 -0.99 16.53
CA LEU A 42 0.19 -2.24 15.86
C LEU A 42 1.44 -2.80 15.13
N PRO A 43 1.66 -4.13 15.16
CA PRO A 43 2.83 -4.75 14.55
C PRO A 43 2.65 -4.94 13.02
N VAL A 44 2.54 -3.81 12.31
CA VAL A 44 2.28 -3.77 10.86
C VAL A 44 3.41 -3.15 10.07
N THR A 45 3.64 -3.69 8.88
CA THR A 45 4.59 -3.16 7.89
C THR A 45 3.91 -3.10 6.53
N ALA A 46 4.49 -2.34 5.60
CA ALA A 46 3.96 -2.25 4.24
C ALA A 46 5.07 -1.96 3.23
N ASP A 47 4.80 -2.26 1.96
CA ASP A 47 5.65 -1.90 0.83
C ASP A 47 4.84 -1.20 -0.28
N VAL A 48 5.58 -0.63 -1.24
CA VAL A 48 5.06 -0.05 -2.47
C VAL A 48 5.89 -0.59 -3.62
N ALA A 49 5.26 -0.88 -4.76
CA ALA A 49 6.00 -1.32 -5.93
C ALA A 49 6.79 -0.14 -6.52
N LEU A 50 8.01 -0.38 -6.98
CA LEU A 50 8.92 0.67 -7.45
C LEU A 50 8.30 1.53 -8.55
N TYR A 51 7.59 0.92 -9.51
CA TYR A 51 6.96 1.63 -10.61
C TYR A 51 5.90 2.63 -10.16
N GLN A 52 5.22 2.40 -9.02
CA GLN A 52 4.27 3.35 -8.45
C GLN A 52 4.94 4.61 -7.88
N LEU A 53 6.27 4.62 -7.72
CA LEU A 53 7.04 5.78 -7.25
C LEU A 53 7.72 6.55 -8.38
N ILE A 54 8.03 5.89 -9.49
CA ILE A 54 8.83 6.47 -10.58
C ILE A 54 8.03 6.71 -11.86
N LEU A 55 6.85 6.10 -11.99
CA LEU A 55 5.94 6.31 -13.10
C LEU A 55 4.69 7.03 -12.63
N THR A 56 4.23 7.95 -13.47
CA THR A 56 2.96 8.66 -13.34
C THR A 56 2.19 8.51 -14.65
N ASP A 57 0.95 8.99 -14.71
CA ASP A 57 0.12 8.88 -15.91
C ASP A 57 0.76 9.55 -17.14
N GLU A 58 1.66 10.52 -16.94
CA GLU A 58 2.46 11.15 -18.00
C GLU A 58 3.34 10.16 -18.76
N ALA A 59 3.75 9.04 -18.14
CA ALA A 59 4.54 8.00 -18.80
C ALA A 59 3.71 7.21 -19.85
N LEU A 60 2.39 7.38 -19.87
CA LEU A 60 1.47 6.70 -20.79
C LEU A 60 1.14 7.51 -22.06
N ILE A 61 1.67 8.73 -22.20
CA ILE A 61 1.37 9.63 -23.33
C ILE A 61 1.80 9.01 -24.66
N ASP A 62 2.94 8.32 -24.68
CA ASP A 62 3.48 7.64 -25.86
C ASP A 62 3.72 6.16 -25.57
N PHE A 63 3.61 5.32 -26.60
CA PHE A 63 3.96 3.90 -26.47
C PHE A 63 5.47 3.72 -26.32
N SER A 64 5.88 3.10 -25.20
CA SER A 64 7.26 2.68 -24.94
C SER A 64 7.28 1.27 -24.35
N SER A 65 8.01 0.36 -25.01
CA SER A 65 8.19 -1.02 -24.53
C SER A 65 9.02 -1.11 -23.24
N LEU A 66 9.64 -0.01 -22.80
CA LEU A 66 10.41 0.07 -21.55
C LEU A 66 9.52 0.14 -20.29
N TYR A 67 8.23 0.44 -20.42
CA TYR A 67 7.30 0.56 -19.29
C TYR A 67 6.48 -0.72 -19.04
N HIS A 68 7.00 -1.89 -19.43
CA HIS A 68 6.38 -3.17 -19.12
C HIS A 68 6.52 -3.51 -17.63
N VAL A 69 5.39 -3.70 -16.95
CA VAL A 69 5.31 -4.14 -15.55
C VAL A 69 4.96 -5.63 -15.51
N GLN A 70 5.69 -6.42 -14.72
CA GLN A 70 5.42 -7.85 -14.47
C GLN A 70 4.65 -8.06 -13.17
#